data_AF-A0A7S0LHF1-F1
#
_entry.id   AF-A0A7S0LHF1-F1
#
_cell.length_a   1.000
_cell.length_b   1.000
_cell.length_c   1.000
_cell.angle_alpha   90.00
_cell.angle_beta   90.00
_cell.angle_gamma   90.00
#
_symmetry.space_group_name_H-M   'P 1'
#
loop_
_entity.id
_entity.type
_entity.pdbx_description
1 polymer ?
#
loop_
_entity_poly.entity_id
_entity_poly.type
_entity_poly.pdbx_seq_one_letter_code
_entity_poly.pdbx_strand_id
1 'polypeptide(L)'
;KMAKARARRFDGHTAPAPRFECKAVGHAVGTMTLVVSGEQGSSVEEDASSSSYQDQATRISVPITTIDAEVAGFDHVWVLKIDVQGGEVDVLRGAKRLLAERRVSWIYPEFDVMLLHGLRSSAADLLNLLEAHDFSCVNSRQRNGHRALGYVGELKLTAQGEATNATFCGYHCPCRYTNLLCGSHRVAVPVPGWKAALLKDFCLLPFCSHKSRRLEHGICEAGKHGH
;
A
#
# COMPACT_ATOMS: atom_id res chain seq x y z
N LYS A 1 -45.15 -5.09 19.24
CA LYS A 1 -44.54 -6.41 18.97
C LYS A 1 -43.20 -6.19 18.24
N MET A 2 -42.10 -6.07 18.98
CA MET A 2 -40.75 -5.92 18.41
C MET A 2 -40.04 -7.27 18.47
N ALA A 3 -39.60 -7.78 17.31
CA ALA A 3 -38.81 -8.99 17.22
C ALA A 3 -37.36 -8.69 17.64
N LYS A 4 -36.91 -9.31 18.74
CA LYS A 4 -35.50 -9.37 19.12
C LYS A 4 -34.78 -10.23 18.08
N ALA A 5 -33.90 -9.62 17.28
CA ALA A 5 -32.91 -10.37 16.51
C ALA A 5 -31.99 -11.11 17.50
N ARG A 6 -32.13 -12.44 17.56
CA ARG A 6 -31.18 -13.30 18.27
C ARG A 6 -29.85 -13.23 17.52
N ALA A 7 -28.83 -12.69 18.16
CA ALA A 7 -27.44 -12.96 17.80
C ALA A 7 -27.27 -14.48 17.79
N ARG A 8 -27.01 -15.05 16.60
CA ARG A 8 -26.60 -16.45 16.51
C ARG A 8 -25.26 -16.54 17.22
N ARG A 9 -25.22 -17.27 18.34
CA ARG A 9 -23.96 -17.72 18.95
C ARG A 9 -23.24 -18.51 17.86
N PHE A 10 -22.01 -18.10 17.55
CA PHE A 10 -21.08 -18.97 16.85
C PHE A 10 -20.84 -20.16 17.78
N ASP A 11 -21.31 -21.34 17.38
CA ASP A 11 -21.19 -22.56 18.15
C ASP A 11 -19.70 -22.96 18.23
N GLY A 12 -19.14 -22.88 19.44
CA GLY A 12 -18.17 -23.84 20.00
C GLY A 12 -16.81 -24.07 19.32
N HIS A 13 -16.52 -23.51 18.15
CA HIS A 13 -15.20 -23.61 17.54
C HIS A 13 -14.36 -22.42 17.96
N THR A 14 -13.43 -22.62 18.89
CA THR A 14 -12.34 -21.68 19.14
C THR A 14 -11.65 -21.44 17.80
N ALA A 15 -11.71 -20.20 17.31
CA ALA A 15 -10.96 -19.81 16.13
C ALA A 15 -9.48 -20.20 16.35
N PRO A 16 -8.80 -20.75 15.33
CA PRO A 16 -7.39 -21.09 15.46
C PRO A 16 -6.61 -19.87 15.92
N ALA A 17 -5.62 -20.10 16.78
CA ALA A 17 -4.77 -19.02 17.29
C ALA A 17 -4.05 -18.31 16.12
N PRO A 18 -3.84 -16.99 16.21
CA PRO A 18 -3.09 -16.27 15.19
C PRO A 18 -1.66 -16.81 15.09
N ARG A 19 -1.17 -16.98 13.85
CA ARG A 19 0.24 -17.29 13.55
C ARG A 19 0.97 -15.99 13.23
N PHE A 20 2.09 -15.75 13.91
CA PHE A 20 2.96 -14.60 13.66
C PHE A 20 4.29 -15.08 13.11
N GLU A 21 4.80 -14.37 12.10
CA GLU A 21 6.04 -14.71 11.41
C GLU A 21 6.94 -13.46 11.35
N CYS A 22 8.12 -13.53 11.94
CA CYS A 22 9.07 -12.41 12.00
C CYS A 22 9.93 -12.35 10.73
N LYS A 23 9.30 -12.06 9.58
CA LYS A 23 9.95 -11.99 8.27
C LYS A 23 9.29 -10.96 7.38
N ALA A 24 10.05 -10.41 6.43
CA ALA A 24 9.52 -9.60 5.36
C ALA A 24 8.82 -10.47 4.30
N VAL A 25 7.96 -9.85 3.50
CA VAL A 25 7.29 -10.50 2.38
C VAL A 25 7.66 -9.75 1.10
N GLY A 26 8.01 -10.48 0.05
CA GLY A 26 8.34 -9.93 -1.26
C GLY A 26 8.10 -10.93 -2.38
N HIS A 27 8.65 -10.68 -3.57
CA HIS A 27 8.45 -11.53 -4.75
C HIS A 27 9.27 -12.82 -4.75
N ALA A 28 10.33 -12.91 -3.95
CA ALA A 28 11.22 -14.05 -3.87
C ALA A 28 11.73 -14.28 -2.44
N VAL A 29 12.08 -15.53 -2.13
CA VAL A 29 12.73 -15.88 -0.85
C VAL A 29 14.15 -15.34 -0.84
N GLY A 30 14.58 -14.81 0.30
CA GLY A 30 15.93 -14.26 0.45
C GLY A 30 16.11 -13.52 1.76
N THR A 31 16.89 -12.44 1.71
CA THR A 31 17.17 -11.58 2.86
C THR A 31 17.13 -10.13 2.40
N MET A 32 16.54 -9.26 3.22
CA MET A 32 16.48 -7.81 3.00
C MET A 32 17.11 -7.07 4.17
N THR A 33 17.77 -5.94 3.87
CA THR A 33 18.18 -4.99 4.90
C THR A 33 17.09 -3.94 5.08
N LEU A 34 16.56 -3.85 6.28
CA LEU A 34 15.69 -2.76 6.71
C LEU A 34 16.52 -1.68 7.39
N VAL A 35 16.22 -0.44 7.07
CA VAL A 35 16.73 0.74 7.76
C VAL A 35 15.66 1.21 8.74
N VAL A 36 16.01 1.23 10.02
CA VAL A 36 15.12 1.60 11.13
C VAL A 36 15.58 2.94 11.67
N SER A 37 14.76 3.97 11.51
CA SER A 37 15.00 5.31 12.06
C SER A 37 13.93 5.67 13.09
N GLY A 38 14.30 5.69 14.36
CA GLY A 38 13.38 6.04 15.47
C GLY A 38 12.30 5.00 15.75
N GLU A 39 11.26 5.41 16.49
CA GLU A 39 10.20 4.52 17.02
C GLU A 39 9.05 4.23 16.03
N GLN A 40 9.00 4.84 14.83
CA GLN A 40 7.77 4.90 14.02
C GLN A 40 7.81 4.22 12.64
N GLY A 41 8.88 3.50 12.27
CA GLY A 41 8.86 2.75 11.01
C GLY A 41 10.18 2.11 10.59
N SER A 42 10.08 1.15 9.66
CA SER A 42 11.22 0.54 8.96
C SER A 42 11.01 0.70 7.45
N SER A 43 12.07 1.06 6.72
CA SER A 43 12.05 1.17 5.25
C SER A 43 13.12 0.28 4.62
N VAL A 44 13.01 0.03 3.32
CA VAL A 44 14.05 -0.69 2.57
C VAL A 44 15.23 0.27 2.32
N GLU A 45 16.44 -0.27 2.27
CA GLU A 45 17.67 0.51 2.14
C GLU A 45 17.72 1.44 0.91
N GLU A 46 17.10 1.07 -0.22
CA GLU A 46 17.05 1.92 -1.42
C GLU A 46 16.33 3.27 -1.17
N ASP A 47 15.32 3.29 -0.28
CA ASP A 47 14.55 4.50 0.09
C ASP A 47 15.27 5.39 1.10
N ALA A 48 16.26 4.87 1.84
CA ALA A 48 16.94 5.61 2.90
C ALA A 48 17.98 6.63 2.39
N SER A 49 18.17 6.72 1.07
CA SER A 49 19.20 7.53 0.42
C SER A 49 18.93 9.05 0.40
N SER A 50 17.72 9.51 0.78
CA SER A 50 17.33 10.92 0.63
C SER A 50 17.08 11.69 1.94
N SER A 51 17.48 11.19 3.11
CA SER A 51 17.25 11.91 4.37
C SER A 51 18.52 12.08 5.21
N SER A 52 18.69 13.28 5.77
CA SER A 52 19.75 13.68 6.71
C SER A 52 19.68 12.97 8.08
N TYR A 53 18.95 11.85 8.18
CA TYR A 53 18.77 11.03 9.39
C TYR A 53 19.65 9.75 9.38
N GLN A 54 20.53 9.60 8.39
CA GLN A 54 21.38 8.40 8.27
C GLN A 54 22.31 8.15 9.46
N ASP A 55 22.69 9.18 10.22
CA ASP A 55 23.64 9.05 11.32
C ASP A 55 23.09 8.32 12.56
N GLN A 56 21.78 8.05 12.65
CA GLN A 56 21.17 7.30 13.76
C GLN A 56 20.33 6.08 13.32
N ALA A 57 20.37 5.72 12.03
CA ALA A 57 19.55 4.64 11.53
C ALA A 57 20.20 3.27 11.79
N THR A 58 19.46 2.37 12.45
CA THR A 58 19.89 0.99 12.68
C THR A 58 19.57 0.15 11.45
N ARG A 59 20.54 -0.65 10.98
CA ARG A 59 20.33 -1.60 9.87
C ARG A 59 20.04 -2.98 10.44
N ILE A 60 18.94 -3.59 10.03
CA ILE A 60 18.55 -4.93 10.47
C ILE A 60 18.37 -5.81 9.24
N SER A 61 19.06 -6.95 9.23
CA SER A 61 18.88 -7.96 8.20
C SER A 61 17.70 -8.86 8.57
N VAL A 62 16.70 -8.98 7.70
CA VAL A 62 15.50 -9.78 7.90
C VAL A 62 15.31 -10.79 6.77
N PRO A 63 14.85 -12.02 7.06
CA PRO A 63 14.50 -12.98 6.03
C PRO A 63 13.29 -12.48 5.23
N ILE A 64 13.26 -12.81 3.94
CA ILE A 64 12.13 -12.56 3.02
C ILE A 64 11.47 -13.89 2.68
N THR A 65 10.14 -13.92 2.70
CA THR A 65 9.31 -15.00 2.17
C THR A 65 8.42 -14.50 1.03
N THR A 66 7.67 -15.41 0.40
CA THR A 66 6.58 -15.04 -0.52
C THR A 66 5.23 -15.39 0.10
N ILE A 67 4.17 -14.67 -0.28
CA ILE A 67 2.80 -15.01 0.15
C ILE A 67 2.46 -16.46 -0.23
N ASP A 68 2.84 -16.89 -1.43
CA ASP A 68 2.59 -18.25 -1.91
C ASP A 68 3.19 -19.35 -1.02
N ALA A 69 4.35 -19.09 -0.40
CA ALA A 69 4.98 -20.00 0.55
C ALA A 69 4.22 -20.01 1.88
N GLU A 70 3.84 -18.83 2.39
CA GLU A 70 3.13 -18.71 3.67
C GLU A 70 1.74 -19.36 3.66
N VAL A 71 1.07 -19.29 2.52
CA VAL A 71 -0.31 -19.77 2.36
C VAL A 71 -0.41 -21.12 1.65
N ALA A 72 0.71 -21.83 1.46
CA ALA A 72 0.75 -23.09 0.70
C ALA A 72 -0.17 -24.18 1.27
N GLY A 73 -0.44 -24.16 2.58
CA GLY A 73 -1.36 -25.10 3.26
C GLY A 73 -2.81 -24.65 3.33
N PHE A 74 -3.17 -23.51 2.75
CA PHE A 74 -4.53 -22.98 2.78
C PHE A 74 -5.20 -23.11 1.41
N ASP A 75 -6.39 -23.71 1.38
CA ASP A 75 -7.17 -23.84 0.14
C ASP A 75 -7.67 -22.49 -0.37
N HIS A 76 -7.91 -21.53 0.54
CA HIS A 76 -8.44 -20.22 0.18
C HIS A 76 -8.13 -19.17 1.25
N VAL A 77 -7.81 -17.96 0.81
CA VAL A 77 -7.61 -16.77 1.64
C VAL A 77 -8.82 -15.86 1.48
N TRP A 78 -9.60 -15.66 2.54
CA TRP A 78 -10.77 -14.78 2.48
C TRP A 78 -10.37 -13.31 2.23
N VAL A 79 -9.41 -12.81 3.00
CA VAL A 79 -8.90 -11.44 2.90
C VAL A 79 -7.37 -11.47 3.01
N LEU A 80 -6.70 -10.77 2.09
CA LEU A 80 -5.27 -10.46 2.14
C LEU A 80 -5.10 -8.97 2.43
N LYS A 81 -4.65 -8.63 3.65
CA LYS A 81 -4.25 -7.26 4.02
C LYS A 81 -2.78 -7.06 3.63
N ILE A 82 -2.47 -5.94 2.98
CA ILE A 82 -1.10 -5.54 2.65
C ILE A 82 -0.88 -4.12 3.17
N ASP A 83 0.18 -3.91 3.93
CA ASP A 83 0.63 -2.63 4.47
C ASP A 83 2.14 -2.77 4.67
N VAL A 84 2.89 -2.45 3.61
CA VAL A 84 4.35 -2.70 3.54
C VAL A 84 5.12 -1.48 3.05
N GLN A 85 4.52 -0.30 3.20
CA GLN A 85 5.17 0.99 3.01
C GLN A 85 5.85 1.15 1.63
N GLY A 86 5.15 0.79 0.54
CA GLY A 86 5.63 0.93 -0.84
C GLY A 86 6.00 -0.40 -1.52
N GLY A 87 6.14 -1.49 -0.75
CA GLY A 87 6.46 -2.81 -1.27
C GLY A 87 5.26 -3.55 -1.87
N GLU A 88 4.09 -2.91 -2.04
CA GLU A 88 2.83 -3.62 -2.30
C GLU A 88 2.85 -4.39 -3.63
N VAL A 89 3.46 -3.82 -4.66
CA VAL A 89 3.61 -4.49 -5.97
C VAL A 89 4.52 -5.72 -5.85
N ASP A 90 5.59 -5.63 -5.07
CA ASP A 90 6.54 -6.73 -4.86
C ASP A 90 5.89 -7.89 -4.09
N VAL A 91 5.17 -7.58 -3.02
CA VAL A 91 4.38 -8.55 -2.25
C VAL A 91 3.37 -9.27 -3.14
N LEU A 92 2.64 -8.54 -3.99
CA LEU A 92 1.66 -9.14 -4.88
C LEU A 92 2.31 -10.02 -5.97
N ARG A 93 3.51 -9.67 -6.46
CA ARG A 93 4.30 -10.56 -7.33
C ARG A 93 4.69 -11.86 -6.62
N GLY A 94 4.91 -11.83 -5.31
CA GLY A 94 5.13 -13.01 -4.47
C GLY A 94 3.86 -13.82 -4.16
N ALA A 95 2.68 -13.31 -4.51
CA ALA A 95 1.40 -14.01 -4.41
C ALA A 95 0.95 -14.59 -5.76
N LYS A 96 1.89 -14.82 -6.70
CA LYS A 96 1.61 -15.19 -8.09
C LYS A 96 0.67 -16.38 -8.22
N ARG A 97 0.93 -17.47 -7.49
CA ARG A 97 0.13 -18.69 -7.53
C ARG A 97 -1.23 -18.48 -6.86
N LEU A 98 -1.28 -17.85 -5.68
CA LEU A 98 -2.53 -17.50 -4.99
C LEU A 98 -3.47 -16.68 -5.89
N LEU A 99 -2.93 -15.69 -6.60
CA LEU A 99 -3.66 -14.82 -7.51
C LEU A 99 -4.07 -15.54 -8.80
N ALA A 100 -3.14 -16.27 -9.45
CA ALA A 100 -3.42 -17.01 -10.68
C ALA A 100 -4.47 -18.12 -10.49
N GLU A 101 -4.44 -18.80 -9.35
CA GLU A 101 -5.41 -19.84 -8.98
C GLU A 101 -6.72 -19.24 -8.43
N ARG A 102 -6.82 -17.92 -8.35
CA ARG A 102 -7.99 -17.18 -7.83
C ARG A 102 -8.43 -17.70 -6.45
N ARG A 103 -7.44 -17.99 -5.59
CA ARG A 103 -7.63 -18.52 -4.22
C ARG A 103 -7.70 -17.41 -3.16
N VAL A 104 -7.86 -16.15 -3.57
CA VAL A 104 -8.09 -15.01 -2.68
C VAL A 104 -9.36 -14.26 -3.08
N SER A 105 -10.23 -13.97 -2.11
CA SER A 105 -11.49 -13.27 -2.36
C SER A 105 -11.35 -11.74 -2.33
N TRP A 106 -10.68 -11.21 -1.31
CA TRP A 106 -10.49 -9.79 -1.12
C TRP A 106 -9.03 -9.43 -0.86
N ILE A 107 -8.58 -8.32 -1.41
CA ILE A 107 -7.28 -7.72 -1.12
C ILE A 107 -7.50 -6.30 -0.61
N TYR A 108 -6.86 -5.96 0.49
CA TYR A 108 -6.87 -4.61 1.06
C TYR A 108 -5.43 -4.11 1.14
N PRO A 109 -4.91 -3.51 0.06
CA PRO A 109 -3.61 -2.85 0.08
C PRO A 109 -3.75 -1.44 0.61
N GLU A 110 -2.77 -1.09 1.43
CA GLU A 110 -2.52 0.21 2.02
C GLU A 110 -1.19 0.69 1.47
N PHE A 111 -1.19 1.81 0.76
CA PHE A 111 0.00 2.26 0.06
C PHE A 111 0.10 3.78 0.03
N ASP A 112 1.33 4.26 -0.07
CA ASP A 112 1.65 5.63 -0.40
C ASP A 112 2.24 5.71 -1.81
N VAL A 113 1.73 6.63 -2.63
CA VAL A 113 2.12 6.74 -4.05
C VAL A 113 3.59 7.14 -4.20
N MET A 114 4.13 7.91 -3.25
CA MET A 114 5.54 8.31 -3.26
C MET A 114 6.44 7.15 -2.83
N LEU A 115 6.02 6.35 -1.86
CA LEU A 115 6.78 5.16 -1.43
C LEU A 115 6.79 4.08 -2.52
N LEU A 116 5.66 3.85 -3.19
CA LEU A 116 5.63 2.98 -4.39
C LEU A 116 6.67 3.42 -5.41
N HIS A 117 6.73 4.73 -5.71
CA HIS A 117 7.69 5.29 -6.66
C HIS A 117 9.14 5.17 -6.19
N GLY A 118 9.40 5.37 -4.89
CA GLY A 118 10.72 5.13 -4.28
C GLY A 118 11.24 3.72 -4.56
N LEU A 119 10.35 2.73 -4.44
CA LEU A 119 10.60 1.33 -4.75
C LEU A 119 10.33 0.96 -6.22
N ARG A 120 10.50 1.93 -7.13
CA ARG A 120 10.44 1.75 -8.59
C ARG A 120 9.16 1.08 -9.09
N SER A 121 8.07 1.32 -8.38
CA SER A 121 6.72 0.87 -8.72
C SER A 121 5.78 2.08 -8.83
N SER A 122 4.57 1.87 -9.31
CA SER A 122 3.58 2.94 -9.43
C SER A 122 2.20 2.47 -8.98
N ALA A 123 1.30 3.42 -8.75
CA ALA A 123 -0.11 3.09 -8.59
C ALA A 123 -0.63 2.37 -9.84
N ALA A 124 -0.17 2.73 -11.03
CA ALA A 124 -0.53 2.04 -12.26
C ALA A 124 -0.09 0.57 -12.26
N ASP A 125 1.14 0.27 -11.83
CA ASP A 125 1.64 -1.11 -11.74
C ASP A 125 0.80 -1.93 -10.76
N LEU A 126 0.50 -1.36 -9.59
CA LEU A 126 -0.36 -2.01 -8.59
C LEU A 126 -1.76 -2.31 -9.16
N LEU A 127 -2.40 -1.32 -9.78
CA LEU A 127 -3.74 -1.50 -10.32
C LEU A 127 -3.77 -2.44 -11.54
N ASN A 128 -2.75 -2.39 -12.40
CA ASN A 128 -2.62 -3.29 -13.54
C ASN A 128 -2.42 -4.74 -13.09
N LEU A 129 -1.62 -4.97 -12.05
CA LEU A 129 -1.43 -6.30 -11.47
C LEU A 129 -2.76 -6.84 -10.93
N LEU A 130 -3.49 -6.03 -10.16
CA LEU A 130 -4.79 -6.43 -9.61
C LEU A 130 -5.83 -6.70 -10.71
N GLU A 131 -5.91 -5.85 -11.73
CA GLU A 131 -6.82 -6.04 -12.86
C GLU A 131 -6.49 -7.31 -13.66
N ALA A 132 -5.21 -7.59 -13.91
CA ALA A 132 -4.75 -8.78 -14.62
C ALA A 132 -5.12 -10.10 -13.91
N HIS A 133 -5.46 -10.04 -12.62
CA HIS A 133 -5.90 -11.16 -11.81
C HIS A 133 -7.39 -11.09 -11.45
N ASP A 134 -8.20 -10.41 -12.27
CA ASP A 134 -9.66 -10.29 -12.13
C ASP A 134 -10.11 -9.67 -10.80
N PHE A 135 -9.38 -8.66 -10.33
CA PHE A 135 -9.84 -7.81 -9.23
C PHE A 135 -10.42 -6.50 -9.75
N SER A 136 -11.37 -5.97 -8.98
CA SER A 136 -11.83 -4.59 -9.13
C SER A 136 -11.78 -3.90 -7.79
N CYS A 137 -11.23 -2.69 -7.79
CA CYS A 137 -10.94 -1.95 -6.57
C CYS A 137 -11.77 -0.69 -6.43
N VAL A 138 -12.01 -0.31 -5.19
CA VAL A 138 -12.54 1.00 -4.81
C VAL A 138 -11.63 1.64 -3.78
N ASN A 139 -11.56 2.96 -3.77
CA ASN A 139 -10.88 3.71 -2.71
C ASN A 139 -11.73 3.60 -1.43
N SER A 140 -11.25 2.86 -0.44
CA SER A 140 -12.01 2.59 0.79
C SER A 140 -12.10 3.81 1.71
N ARG A 141 -11.15 4.76 1.60
CA ARG A 141 -11.19 6.02 2.36
C ARG A 141 -12.27 6.98 1.86
N GLN A 142 -12.53 7.04 0.55
CA GLN A 142 -13.59 7.89 0.00
C GLN A 142 -15.01 7.44 0.38
N ARG A 143 -15.21 6.15 0.71
CA ARG A 143 -16.53 5.62 1.09
C ARG A 143 -17.03 6.13 2.45
N ASN A 144 -16.14 6.57 3.34
CA ASN A 144 -16.52 6.96 4.70
C ASN A 144 -16.78 8.47 4.88
N GLY A 145 -16.85 9.27 3.80
CA GLY A 145 -17.03 10.73 3.91
C GLY A 145 -15.85 11.47 4.54
N HIS A 146 -14.84 10.75 5.02
CA HIS A 146 -13.56 11.30 5.45
C HIS A 146 -12.77 11.66 4.18
N ARG A 147 -12.69 12.96 3.87
CA ARG A 147 -11.62 13.50 3.01
C ARG A 147 -10.30 12.87 3.49
N ALA A 148 -9.49 12.36 2.55
CA ALA A 148 -8.19 11.75 2.84
C ALA A 148 -7.51 12.53 3.97
N LEU A 149 -7.25 11.86 5.10
CA LEU A 149 -6.67 12.47 6.29
C LEU A 149 -5.38 13.18 5.87
N GLY A 150 -5.47 14.50 5.75
CA GLY A 150 -4.32 15.35 5.77
C GLY A 150 -3.69 15.20 7.15
N TYR A 151 -2.43 14.79 7.24
CA TYR A 151 -1.59 15.29 8.34
C TYR A 151 -1.61 16.82 8.24
N VAL A 152 -2.50 17.44 9.02
CA VAL A 152 -2.53 18.87 9.24
C VAL A 152 -1.72 19.12 10.51
N GLY A 153 -0.41 19.23 10.37
CA GLY A 153 0.43 19.93 11.33
C GLY A 153 0.20 21.44 11.20
N GLU A 154 -0.12 22.10 12.32
CA GLU A 154 -0.18 23.57 12.37
C GLU A 154 1.24 24.14 12.21
N LEU A 155 1.43 25.00 11.20
CA LEU A 155 2.64 25.81 11.08
C LEU A 155 2.47 27.06 11.98
N LYS A 156 3.19 27.11 13.09
CA LYS A 156 3.46 28.40 13.75
C LYS A 156 4.52 29.13 12.92
N LEU A 157 4.08 30.10 12.12
CA LEU A 157 4.98 31.05 11.45
C LEU A 157 5.69 31.88 12.53
N THR A 158 7.02 31.94 12.49
CA THR A 158 7.77 32.94 13.26
C THR A 158 7.58 34.32 12.60
N ALA A 159 7.63 35.37 13.40
CA ALA A 159 7.35 36.74 12.99
C ALA A 159 8.31 37.29 11.90
N GLN A 160 9.40 36.59 11.58
CA GLN A 160 10.40 37.01 10.59
C GLN A 160 10.25 36.37 9.20
N GLY A 161 9.27 35.49 8.97
CA GLY A 161 8.98 34.99 7.61
C GLY A 161 10.07 34.12 6.97
N GLU A 162 11.05 33.63 7.74
CA GLU A 162 12.07 32.72 7.24
C GLU A 162 11.64 31.26 7.40
N ALA A 163 11.47 30.57 6.28
CA ALA A 163 11.29 29.12 6.24
C ALA A 163 12.65 28.44 6.41
N THR A 164 12.84 27.73 7.53
CA THR A 164 14.02 26.88 7.72
C THR A 164 13.91 25.64 6.82
N ASN A 165 15.06 25.11 6.38
CA ASN A 165 15.25 24.06 5.37
C ASN A 165 14.63 22.68 5.72
N ALA A 166 13.31 22.59 5.84
CA ALA A 166 12.57 21.34 5.97
C ALA A 166 11.14 21.49 5.42
N THR A 167 11.02 21.75 4.10
CA THR A 167 9.70 21.79 3.46
C THR A 167 9.71 20.97 2.18
N PHE A 168 10.04 19.68 2.30
CA PHE A 168 9.61 18.70 1.32
C PHE A 168 8.10 18.52 1.50
N CYS A 169 7.33 19.06 0.54
CA CYS A 169 5.86 19.03 0.47
C CYS A 169 5.12 19.90 1.51
N GLY A 170 5.06 21.22 1.26
CA GLY A 170 4.19 22.13 2.01
C GLY A 170 2.71 21.71 1.91
N TYR A 171 2.12 21.35 3.04
CA TYR A 171 0.73 21.40 3.56
C TYR A 171 -0.53 21.41 2.67
N HIS A 172 -0.46 21.45 1.35
CA HIS A 172 -1.61 21.46 0.43
C HIS A 172 -1.49 20.45 -0.71
N CYS A 173 -0.62 19.44 -0.59
CA CYS A 173 -0.64 18.28 -1.48
C CYS A 173 -1.48 17.15 -0.86
N PRO A 174 -2.63 16.77 -1.45
CA PRO A 174 -3.41 15.62 -1.01
C PRO A 174 -2.85 14.28 -1.52
N CYS A 175 -1.57 14.18 -1.90
CA CYS A 175 -0.96 12.88 -2.20
C CYS A 175 -0.61 12.24 -0.87
N ARG A 176 -1.61 11.65 -0.22
CA ARG A 176 -1.45 11.04 1.09
C ARG A 176 -2.03 9.67 0.98
N TYR A 177 -1.19 8.66 1.18
CA TYR A 177 -1.55 7.36 1.72
C TYR A 177 -3.04 6.96 1.58
N THR A 178 -3.30 5.89 0.85
CA THR A 178 -4.66 5.43 0.57
C THR A 178 -4.81 3.94 0.79
N ASN A 179 -6.07 3.52 0.90
CA ASN A 179 -6.44 2.14 1.05
C ASN A 179 -7.38 1.76 -0.09
N LEU A 180 -7.14 0.61 -0.69
CA LEU A 180 -8.09 0.01 -1.62
C LEU A 180 -8.86 -1.10 -0.92
N LEU A 181 -10.09 -1.29 -1.36
CA LEU A 181 -10.79 -2.56 -1.18
C LEU A 181 -10.97 -3.17 -2.56
N CYS A 182 -10.25 -4.26 -2.82
CA CYS A 182 -10.25 -4.98 -4.08
C CYS A 182 -10.96 -6.32 -3.91
N GLY A 183 -12.04 -6.53 -4.64
CA GLY A 183 -12.74 -7.82 -4.66
C GLY A 183 -12.46 -8.55 -5.95
N SER A 184 -12.26 -9.87 -5.87
CA SER A 184 -12.19 -10.69 -7.08
C SER A 184 -13.56 -10.73 -7.74
N HIS A 185 -13.62 -10.91 -9.06
CA HIS A 185 -14.88 -10.96 -9.82
C HIS A 185 -15.80 -12.12 -9.41
N ARG A 186 -15.31 -13.05 -8.58
CA ARG A 186 -16.11 -14.14 -7.98
C ARG A 186 -16.97 -13.65 -6.82
N VAL A 187 -16.56 -12.58 -6.14
CA VAL A 187 -17.22 -12.07 -4.91
C VAL A 187 -17.63 -10.61 -5.00
N ALA A 188 -17.16 -9.88 -6.02
CA ALA A 188 -17.47 -8.49 -6.27
C ALA A 188 -17.89 -8.26 -7.72
N VAL A 189 -18.85 -7.36 -7.91
CA VAL A 189 -19.24 -6.89 -9.25
C VAL A 189 -18.25 -5.82 -9.70
N PRO A 190 -17.58 -5.99 -10.85
CA PRO A 190 -16.68 -4.97 -11.38
C PRO A 190 -17.43 -3.65 -11.62
N VAL A 191 -16.85 -2.54 -11.19
CA VAL A 191 -17.34 -1.21 -11.59
C VAL A 191 -16.65 -0.86 -12.91
N PRO A 192 -17.37 -0.66 -14.02
CA PRO A 192 -16.74 -0.28 -15.29
C PRO A 192 -15.89 0.98 -15.13
N GLY A 193 -14.66 0.96 -15.67
CA GLY A 193 -13.75 2.10 -15.59
C GLY A 193 -13.15 2.38 -14.20
N TRP A 194 -13.30 1.46 -13.23
CA TRP A 194 -12.77 1.63 -11.87
C TRP A 194 -11.28 2.02 -11.85
N LYS A 195 -10.46 1.38 -12.70
CA LYS A 195 -9.02 1.63 -12.77
C LYS A 195 -8.72 3.06 -13.21
N ALA A 196 -9.39 3.53 -14.27
CA ALA A 196 -9.22 4.89 -14.77
C ALA A 196 -9.69 5.94 -13.74
N ALA A 197 -10.77 5.65 -13.01
CA ALA A 197 -11.24 6.51 -11.92
C ALA A 197 -10.23 6.59 -10.77
N LEU A 198 -9.66 5.46 -10.33
CA LEU A 198 -8.64 5.45 -9.29
C LEU A 198 -7.34 6.13 -9.72
N LEU A 199 -6.86 5.87 -10.95
CA LEU A 199 -5.70 6.57 -11.49
C LEU A 199 -5.94 8.07 -11.54
N LYS A 200 -7.12 8.51 -11.98
CA LYS A 200 -7.50 9.92 -11.94
C LYS A 200 -7.43 10.48 -10.52
N ASP A 201 -7.94 9.76 -9.53
CA ASP A 201 -7.89 10.19 -8.13
C ASP A 201 -6.46 10.29 -7.58
N PHE A 202 -5.56 9.38 -7.97
CA PHE A 202 -4.17 9.37 -7.52
C PHE A 202 -3.29 10.37 -8.28
N CYS A 203 -3.62 10.67 -9.54
CA CYS A 203 -2.77 11.43 -10.46
C CYS A 203 -3.23 12.88 -10.71
N LEU A 204 -4.46 13.26 -10.37
CA LEU A 204 -4.95 14.65 -10.55
C LEU A 204 -4.55 15.62 -9.45
N LEU A 205 -3.65 15.24 -8.55
CA LEU A 205 -3.26 16.10 -7.44
C LEU A 205 -2.26 17.16 -7.94
N PRO A 206 -2.62 18.46 -7.93
CA PRO A 206 -1.96 19.52 -8.71
C PRO A 206 -0.57 19.94 -8.22
N PHE A 207 0.09 19.12 -7.38
CA PHE A 207 1.41 19.38 -6.85
C PHE A 207 2.50 18.41 -7.32
N CYS A 208 2.19 17.46 -8.22
CA CYS A 208 3.24 16.81 -9.00
C CYS A 208 3.90 17.77 -10.02
N SER A 209 3.33 18.96 -10.27
CA SER A 209 3.74 19.87 -11.36
C SER A 209 4.56 21.10 -10.95
N HIS A 210 4.89 21.30 -9.66
CA HIS A 210 5.71 22.44 -9.25
C HIS A 210 7.13 22.00 -8.87
N LYS A 211 8.01 22.10 -9.88
CA LYS A 211 9.49 22.11 -9.82
C LYS A 211 10.24 20.77 -9.83
N SER A 212 9.67 19.67 -10.31
CA SER A 212 10.47 18.53 -10.77
C SER A 212 9.92 17.90 -12.06
N ARG A 213 10.13 18.57 -13.19
CA ARG A 213 9.79 18.06 -14.54
C ARG A 213 10.42 16.70 -14.91
N ARG A 214 11.21 16.07 -14.02
CA ARG A 214 11.75 14.71 -14.19
C ARG A 214 10.97 13.60 -13.49
N LEU A 215 10.15 13.89 -12.47
CA LEU A 215 9.37 12.87 -11.74
C LEU A 215 7.94 12.68 -12.29
N GLU A 216 7.48 13.61 -13.13
CA GLU A 216 6.10 13.70 -13.61
C GLU A 216 5.66 12.53 -14.51
N HIS A 217 6.58 11.82 -15.16
CA HIS A 217 6.22 10.77 -16.12
C HIS A 217 6.17 9.35 -15.51
N GLY A 218 6.80 9.10 -14.35
CA GLY A 218 6.93 7.73 -13.80
C GLY A 218 5.86 7.31 -12.80
N ILE A 219 5.22 8.26 -12.13
CA ILE A 219 4.32 7.98 -10.98
C ILE A 219 2.99 7.36 -11.42
N CYS A 220 2.54 7.71 -12.62
CA CYS A 220 1.22 7.36 -13.16
C CYS A 220 1.28 6.59 -14.49
N GLU A 221 2.47 6.43 -15.08
CA GLU A 221 2.68 5.53 -16.20
C GLU A 221 3.11 4.17 -15.67
N ALA A 222 2.64 3.09 -16.31
CA ALA A 222 3.19 1.77 -16.02
C ALA A 222 4.69 1.79 -16.31
N GLY A 223 5.51 1.25 -15.41
CA GLY A 223 6.95 1.21 -15.60
C GLY A 223 7.28 0.51 -16.92
N LYS A 224 7.86 1.22 -17.89
CA LYS A 224 8.43 0.60 -19.09
C LYS A 224 9.69 -0.15 -18.70
N HIS A 225 9.54 -1.36 -18.16
CA HIS A 225 10.66 -2.24 -17.86
C HIS A 225 10.66 -3.41 -18.84
N GLY A 226 11.65 -3.39 -19.74
CA GLY A 226 11.93 -4.45 -20.68
C GLY A 226 12.38 -5.73 -19.97
N HIS A 227 12.02 -6.84 -20.59
CA HIS A 227 12.53 -8.18 -20.30
C HIS A 227 14.04 -8.29 -20.47
#